data_AF-A0A6N2KSC0-F1
#
_entry.id   AF-A0A6N2KSC0-F1
#
_cell.length_a   1.000
_cell.length_b   1.000
_cell.length_c   1.000
_cell.angle_alpha   90.00
_cell.angle_beta   90.00
_cell.angle_gamma   90.00
#
_symmetry.space_group_name_H-M   'P 1'
#
loop_
_entity.id
_entity.type
_entity.pdbx_description
1 polymer ?
#
loop_
_entity_poly.entity_id
_entity_poly.type
_entity_poly.pdbx_seq_one_letter_code
_entity_poly.pdbx_strand_id
1 'polypeptide(L)'
;MGRSQDAFDEGHTMLNKLQNVCLLESDKTEDGGKCVKMHDLIRDMAIQIMQEMYEVIVKPGAQLEELPDAEEWTENLTRVSLMRNSFEEIPPSHSPMCPNLSTLLLCDNRELRLIVDSFFKQFHGIKVLDLSKTDIQKLPESISDLVSLTALLLTDCEMLKDVPSLKKLMALKRLDLFHTQLGEMPQGMECLTNLRCLRMNALYKMEFPSGVLPKLSRLQVLTLDMCLITVKVKEVVYLRNLETLECNFEGLSDFVEYLRSWNGIRSLSTCKISVGTIRIFDWEEIDYFPSKAVVLSDLSINRDIDFLVKFLNGIQGLYCEYIDARSLCDVLSLESATELEIIRIMECNSMESLVSSSWFCFASPPLPSHNGMFSRLKKFTCDGCNSMEKLFPLELLSYLVNLEVLHVFYCEKMEEIIGTTDEESTTSNPIMELTLPKLTNLQLDYLPELKRICSAKLICNSLEVIFVASCKKLKRMAISLPVLNLSTSGWFVIFCCTLFPFEAETFSTGAHGLA
;
A
#
# COMPACT_ATOMS: atom_id res chain seq x y z
N MET A 1 9.65 -19.33 5.95
CA MET A 1 10.41 -18.42 5.10
C MET A 1 10.32 -18.99 3.71
N GLY A 2 9.62 -18.29 2.82
CA GLY A 2 9.16 -18.79 1.53
C GLY A 2 10.12 -18.39 0.41
N ARG A 3 10.21 -19.24 -0.62
CA ARG A 3 11.08 -19.12 -1.81
C ARG A 3 11.12 -17.74 -2.49
N SER A 4 10.09 -16.91 -2.29
CA SER A 4 9.98 -15.57 -2.89
C SER A 4 10.81 -14.51 -2.15
N GLN A 5 10.86 -14.55 -0.81
CA GLN A 5 11.75 -13.66 -0.06
C GLN A 5 13.21 -13.98 -0.37
N ASP A 6 13.54 -15.27 -0.48
CA ASP A 6 14.89 -15.70 -0.86
C ASP A 6 15.27 -15.17 -2.25
N ALA A 7 14.34 -15.19 -3.22
CA ALA A 7 14.57 -14.65 -4.56
C ALA A 7 14.65 -13.11 -4.59
N PHE A 8 13.87 -12.44 -3.75
CA PHE A 8 13.91 -10.98 -3.60
C PHE A 8 15.21 -10.52 -2.92
N ASP A 9 15.63 -11.23 -1.88
CA ASP A 9 16.90 -11.02 -1.18
C ASP A 9 18.09 -11.37 -2.07
N GLU A 10 17.99 -12.43 -2.88
CA GLU A 10 18.97 -12.78 -3.92
C GLU A 10 19.03 -11.67 -4.98
N GLY A 11 17.88 -11.16 -5.43
CA GLY A 11 17.77 -10.01 -6.32
C GLY A 11 18.47 -8.78 -5.76
N HIS A 12 18.17 -8.39 -4.52
CA HIS A 12 18.82 -7.29 -3.83
C HIS A 12 20.32 -7.53 -3.66
N THR A 13 20.72 -8.76 -3.35
CA THR A 13 22.12 -9.14 -3.26
C THR A 13 22.83 -8.99 -4.61
N MET A 14 22.19 -9.37 -5.73
CA MET A 14 22.72 -9.16 -7.07
C MET A 14 22.82 -7.67 -7.42
N LEU A 15 21.79 -6.87 -7.14
CA LEU A 15 21.82 -5.42 -7.36
C LEU A 15 22.92 -4.75 -6.54
N ASN A 16 23.06 -5.10 -5.27
CA ASN A 16 24.12 -4.60 -4.39
C ASN A 16 25.51 -5.01 -4.90
N LYS A 17 25.67 -6.23 -5.42
CA LYS A 17 26.92 -6.66 -6.07
C LYS A 17 27.25 -5.79 -7.28
N LEU A 18 26.28 -5.57 -8.17
CA LEU A 18 26.45 -4.72 -9.37
C LEU A 18 26.76 -3.26 -9.00
N GLN A 19 26.15 -2.76 -7.93
CA GLN A 19 26.44 -1.43 -7.39
C GLN A 19 27.87 -1.34 -6.82
N ASN A 20 28.30 -2.36 -6.07
CA ASN A 20 29.64 -2.42 -5.48
C ASN A 20 30.76 -2.51 -6.52
N VAL A 21 30.47 -3.02 -7.72
CA VAL A 21 31.42 -3.03 -8.85
C VAL A 21 31.21 -1.85 -9.82
N CYS A 22 30.43 -0.85 -9.42
CA CYS A 22 30.15 0.37 -10.19
C CYS A 22 29.50 0.15 -11.57
N LEU A 23 28.86 -1.01 -11.80
CA LEU A 23 28.07 -1.25 -13.01
C LEU A 23 26.66 -0.66 -12.92
N LEU A 24 26.16 -0.49 -11.70
CA LEU A 24 24.95 0.26 -11.39
C LEU A 24 25.30 1.36 -10.37
N GLU A 25 24.56 2.45 -10.41
CA GLU A 25 24.58 3.51 -9.43
C GLU A 25 23.21 3.64 -8.77
N SER A 26 23.18 4.00 -7.48
CA SER A 26 21.93 4.30 -6.80
C SER A 26 21.37 5.61 -7.30
N ASP A 27 20.09 5.61 -7.63
CA ASP A 27 19.34 6.80 -7.95
C ASP A 27 18.07 6.85 -7.07
N LYS A 28 17.33 7.94 -7.17
CA LYS A 28 16.03 8.08 -6.51
C LYS A 28 14.94 8.22 -7.56
N THR A 29 13.83 7.53 -7.35
CA THR A 29 12.58 7.82 -8.07
C THR A 29 12.05 9.19 -7.64
N GLU A 30 11.09 9.74 -8.39
CA GLU A 30 10.52 11.07 -8.15
C GLU A 30 9.86 11.19 -6.75
N ASP A 31 9.38 10.08 -6.20
CA ASP A 31 8.82 9.91 -4.85
C ASP A 31 9.90 9.71 -3.76
N GLY A 32 11.19 9.77 -4.11
CA GLY A 32 12.30 9.53 -3.19
C GLY A 32 12.63 8.06 -2.92
N GLY A 33 11.92 7.13 -3.57
CA GLY A 33 12.21 5.69 -3.52
C GLY A 33 13.61 5.36 -4.05
N LYS A 34 14.23 4.30 -3.51
CA LYS A 34 15.57 3.89 -3.95
C LYS A 34 15.47 3.09 -5.24
N CYS A 35 16.10 3.56 -6.30
CA CYS A 35 16.28 2.81 -7.54
C CYS A 35 17.77 2.68 -7.90
N VAL A 36 18.04 1.96 -8.97
CA VAL A 36 19.39 1.84 -9.53
C VAL A 36 19.33 2.10 -11.02
N LYS A 37 20.36 2.75 -11.56
CA LYS A 37 20.54 2.93 -13.00
C LYS A 37 21.93 2.50 -13.43
N MET A 38 22.09 2.20 -14.71
CA MET A 38 23.42 2.01 -15.28
C MET A 38 23.98 3.39 -15.63
N HIS A 39 25.22 3.67 -15.25
CA HIS A 39 25.90 4.91 -15.62
C HIS A 39 25.92 5.05 -17.16
N ASP A 40 25.70 6.25 -17.68
CA ASP A 40 25.52 6.48 -19.13
C ASP A 40 26.65 5.92 -19.99
N LEU A 41 27.91 6.15 -19.61
CA LEU A 41 29.06 5.58 -20.33
C LEU A 41 29.07 4.04 -20.37
N ILE A 42 28.63 3.38 -19.29
CA ILE A 42 28.58 1.90 -19.23
C ILE A 42 27.41 1.41 -20.09
N ARG A 43 26.29 2.13 -20.05
CA ARG A 43 25.11 1.86 -20.88
C ARG A 43 25.46 1.98 -22.36
N ASP A 44 26.13 3.04 -22.76
CA ASP A 44 26.54 3.26 -24.14
C ASP A 44 27.54 2.20 -24.61
N MET A 45 28.53 1.85 -23.78
CA MET A 45 29.46 0.75 -24.07
C MET A 45 28.73 -0.60 -24.21
N ALA A 46 27.76 -0.90 -23.33
CA ALA A 46 26.98 -2.13 -23.41
C ALA A 46 26.12 -2.17 -24.68
N ILE A 47 25.52 -1.05 -25.07
CA ILE A 47 24.76 -0.92 -26.32
C ILE A 47 25.68 -1.19 -27.51
N GLN A 48 26.87 -0.59 -27.54
CA GLN A 48 27.83 -0.79 -28.61
C GLN A 48 28.24 -2.26 -28.74
N ILE A 49 28.62 -2.91 -27.64
CA ILE A 49 28.97 -4.34 -27.63
C ILE A 49 27.79 -5.18 -28.13
N MET A 50 26.57 -4.86 -27.69
CA MET A 50 25.37 -5.58 -28.11
C MET A 50 25.13 -5.47 -29.62
N GLN A 51 25.28 -4.27 -30.18
CA GLN A 51 25.10 -4.00 -31.61
C GLN A 51 26.22 -4.62 -32.47
N GLU A 52 27.44 -4.74 -31.95
CA GLU A 52 28.57 -5.37 -32.67
C GLU A 52 28.50 -6.91 -32.66
N MET A 53 27.98 -7.50 -31.58
CA MET A 53 28.00 -8.96 -31.37
C MET A 53 26.69 -9.66 -31.74
N TYR A 54 25.57 -8.95 -31.77
CA TYR A 54 24.24 -9.52 -31.96
C TYR A 54 23.42 -8.73 -32.97
N GLU A 55 22.50 -9.43 -33.63
CA GLU A 55 21.48 -8.83 -34.49
C GLU A 55 20.39 -8.21 -33.60
N VAL A 56 20.58 -6.93 -33.25
CA VAL A 56 19.70 -6.14 -32.38
C VAL A 56 19.58 -4.69 -32.85
N ILE A 57 18.45 -4.05 -32.54
CA ILE A 57 18.28 -2.60 -32.67
C ILE A 57 18.10 -2.03 -31.26
N VAL A 58 18.96 -1.10 -30.85
CA VAL A 58 18.88 -0.46 -29.53
C VAL A 58 19.07 1.03 -29.71
N LYS A 59 17.96 1.78 -29.79
CA LYS A 59 17.93 3.24 -30.00
C LYS A 59 17.04 3.94 -28.95
N PRO A 60 17.33 3.81 -27.64
CA PRO A 60 16.53 4.46 -26.60
C PRO A 60 16.83 5.96 -26.52
N GLY A 61 15.81 6.83 -26.43
CA GLY A 61 16.07 8.27 -26.24
C GLY A 61 16.68 8.97 -27.46
N ALA A 62 16.61 8.36 -28.65
CA ALA A 62 17.28 8.84 -29.86
C ALA A 62 16.52 9.95 -30.60
N GLN A 63 15.38 10.39 -30.05
CA GLN A 63 14.50 11.42 -30.65
C GLN A 63 13.99 11.02 -32.03
N LEU A 64 13.71 9.72 -32.22
CA LEU A 64 13.14 9.22 -33.46
C LEU A 64 11.68 9.65 -33.58
N GLU A 65 11.33 10.28 -34.71
CA GLU A 65 9.95 10.62 -35.09
C GLU A 65 9.30 9.51 -35.91
N GLU A 66 10.10 8.64 -36.54
CA GLU A 66 9.67 7.50 -37.35
C GLU A 66 10.39 6.21 -36.92
N LEU A 67 9.83 5.06 -37.30
CA LEU A 67 10.50 3.77 -37.08
C LEU A 67 11.79 3.68 -37.92
N PRO A 68 12.77 2.85 -37.50
CA PRO A 68 13.92 2.51 -38.34
C PRO A 68 13.49 2.00 -39.71
N ASP A 69 14.31 2.29 -40.73
CA ASP A 69 14.06 1.90 -42.11
C ASP A 69 13.81 0.40 -42.23
N ALA A 70 12.96 -0.01 -43.18
CA ALA A 70 12.59 -1.42 -43.37
C ALA A 70 13.81 -2.35 -43.57
N GLU A 71 14.92 -1.82 -44.08
CA GLU A 71 16.19 -2.56 -44.27
C GLU A 71 16.87 -2.92 -42.94
N GLU A 72 16.65 -2.16 -41.88
CA GLU A 72 17.18 -2.47 -40.54
C GLU A 72 16.45 -3.65 -39.91
N TRP A 73 15.22 -3.95 -40.34
CA TRP A 73 14.39 -5.00 -39.77
C TRP A 73 14.65 -6.38 -40.39
N THR A 74 15.81 -6.96 -40.09
CA THR A 74 16.23 -8.25 -40.67
C THR A 74 15.54 -9.46 -40.02
N GLU A 75 15.49 -10.59 -40.74
CA GLU A 75 14.91 -11.85 -40.23
C GLU A 75 15.67 -12.43 -39.03
N ASN A 76 16.93 -12.03 -38.84
CA ASN A 76 17.80 -12.50 -37.77
C ASN A 76 17.68 -11.67 -36.49
N LEU A 77 16.98 -10.54 -36.53
CA LEU A 77 16.80 -9.68 -35.36
C LEU A 77 16.20 -10.46 -34.19
N THR A 78 16.86 -10.37 -33.05
CA THR A 78 16.43 -11.08 -31.83
C THR A 78 15.80 -10.15 -30.80
N ARG A 79 16.20 -8.87 -30.78
CA ARG A 79 15.74 -7.85 -29.83
C ARG A 79 15.71 -6.47 -30.47
N VAL A 80 14.64 -5.73 -30.20
CA VAL A 80 14.48 -4.33 -30.62
C VAL A 80 14.05 -3.50 -29.41
N SER A 81 14.74 -2.38 -29.19
CA SER A 81 14.39 -1.38 -28.20
C SER A 81 14.41 0.00 -28.84
N LEU A 82 13.23 0.62 -28.89
CA LEU A 82 12.98 1.99 -29.36
C LEU A 82 12.25 2.79 -28.27
N MET A 83 12.53 2.48 -27.00
CA MET A 83 11.93 3.18 -25.86
C MET A 83 12.29 4.67 -25.85
N ARG A 84 11.43 5.52 -25.29
CA ARG A 84 11.71 6.97 -25.12
C ARG A 84 12.01 7.70 -26.44
N ASN A 85 11.22 7.49 -27.48
CA ASN A 85 11.24 8.28 -28.71
C ASN A 85 9.90 9.04 -28.87
N SER A 86 9.68 9.62 -30.05
CA SER A 86 8.59 10.56 -30.33
C SER A 86 7.79 10.16 -31.59
N PHE A 87 7.60 8.86 -31.84
CA PHE A 87 6.76 8.41 -32.94
C PHE A 87 5.27 8.49 -32.59
N GLU A 88 4.47 9.13 -33.44
CA GLU A 88 3.02 9.27 -33.24
C GLU A 88 2.23 8.01 -33.64
N GLU A 89 2.69 7.31 -34.68
CA GLU A 89 2.04 6.13 -35.23
C GLU A 89 3.03 5.10 -35.79
N ILE A 90 2.58 3.84 -35.85
CA ILE A 90 3.26 2.77 -36.57
C ILE A 90 2.41 2.41 -37.81
N PRO A 91 2.78 2.91 -39.01
CA PRO A 91 1.95 2.80 -40.21
C PRO A 91 2.09 1.45 -40.93
N PRO A 92 1.17 1.10 -41.86
CA PRO A 92 1.14 -0.22 -42.52
C PRO A 92 2.37 -0.52 -43.37
N SER A 93 3.07 0.52 -43.84
CA SER A 93 4.31 0.44 -44.62
C SER A 93 5.44 -0.26 -43.87
N HIS A 94 5.33 -0.40 -42.56
CA HIS A 94 6.34 -0.99 -41.68
C HIS A 94 5.83 -2.28 -41.05
N SER A 95 5.60 -3.33 -41.85
CA SER A 95 5.30 -4.69 -41.35
C SER A 95 6.53 -5.60 -41.51
N PRO A 96 7.54 -5.49 -40.63
CA PRO A 96 8.82 -6.18 -40.80
C PRO A 96 8.71 -7.70 -40.63
N MET A 97 9.46 -8.43 -41.47
CA MET A 97 9.56 -9.89 -41.41
C MET A 97 10.62 -10.31 -40.39
N CYS A 98 10.27 -10.30 -39.10
CA CYS A 98 11.21 -10.67 -38.02
C CYS A 98 10.73 -11.89 -37.22
N PRO A 99 10.76 -13.11 -37.80
CA PRO A 99 10.24 -14.30 -37.13
C PRO A 99 11.04 -14.69 -35.88
N ASN A 100 12.32 -14.30 -35.80
CA ASN A 100 13.21 -14.58 -34.67
C ASN A 100 13.17 -13.53 -33.55
N LEU A 101 12.41 -12.44 -33.76
CA LEU A 101 12.31 -11.36 -32.79
C LEU A 101 11.66 -11.86 -31.51
N SER A 102 12.41 -11.82 -30.41
CA SER A 102 11.96 -12.35 -29.12
C SER A 102 11.55 -11.26 -28.14
N THR A 103 12.05 -10.04 -28.31
CA THR A 103 11.83 -8.90 -27.41
C THR A 103 11.63 -7.63 -28.22
N LEU A 104 10.51 -6.93 -28.00
CA LEU A 104 10.24 -5.62 -28.56
C LEU A 104 9.85 -4.65 -27.43
N LEU A 105 10.63 -3.60 -27.26
CA LEU A 105 10.43 -2.57 -26.25
C LEU A 105 10.13 -1.23 -26.94
N LEU A 106 8.89 -0.74 -26.79
CA LEU A 106 8.42 0.55 -27.28
C LEU A 106 7.90 1.43 -26.14
N CYS A 107 8.25 1.13 -24.89
CA CYS A 107 7.76 1.84 -23.74
C CYS A 107 8.24 3.30 -23.67
N ASP A 108 7.47 4.15 -22.98
CA ASP A 108 7.74 5.58 -22.79
C ASP A 108 7.78 6.37 -24.12
N ASN A 109 7.01 5.93 -25.12
CA ASN A 109 6.70 6.67 -26.34
C ASN A 109 5.32 7.31 -26.20
N ARG A 110 5.25 8.40 -25.44
CA ARG A 110 3.98 9.00 -25.01
C ARG A 110 3.13 9.54 -26.15
N GLU A 111 3.73 9.81 -27.30
CA GLU A 111 3.01 10.30 -28.48
C GLU A 111 2.44 9.16 -29.35
N LEU A 112 2.84 7.90 -29.12
CA LEU A 112 2.38 6.76 -29.89
C LEU A 112 0.90 6.47 -29.61
N ARG A 113 0.03 6.81 -30.56
CA ARG A 113 -1.43 6.68 -30.43
C ARG A 113 -2.03 5.52 -31.22
N LEU A 114 -1.35 5.11 -32.30
CA LEU A 114 -1.85 4.11 -33.23
C LEU A 114 -0.77 3.11 -33.62
N ILE A 115 -1.10 1.82 -33.49
CA ILE A 115 -0.36 0.72 -34.10
C ILE A 115 -1.32 0.02 -35.06
N VAL A 116 -0.92 -0.19 -36.31
CA VAL A 116 -1.77 -0.85 -37.31
C VAL A 116 -1.83 -2.37 -37.11
N ASP A 117 -2.97 -2.97 -37.44
CA ASP A 117 -3.25 -4.41 -37.24
C ASP A 117 -2.25 -5.35 -37.92
N SER A 118 -1.55 -4.94 -38.97
CA SER A 118 -0.57 -5.79 -39.63
C SER A 118 0.77 -5.88 -38.90
N PHE A 119 1.09 -4.93 -38.00
CA PHE A 119 2.45 -4.77 -37.44
C PHE A 119 2.99 -6.04 -36.77
N PHE A 120 2.17 -6.69 -35.93
CA PHE A 120 2.60 -7.86 -35.15
C PHE A 120 2.48 -9.19 -35.90
N LYS A 121 1.92 -9.21 -37.13
CA LYS A 121 1.58 -10.46 -37.84
C LYS A 121 2.76 -11.40 -38.06
N GLN A 122 3.98 -10.88 -38.12
CA GLN A 122 5.18 -11.65 -38.46
C GLN A 122 6.08 -11.95 -37.25
N PHE A 123 5.74 -11.47 -36.06
CA PHE A 123 6.54 -11.64 -34.84
C PHE A 123 6.20 -12.92 -34.08
N HIS A 124 6.14 -14.05 -34.78
CA HIS A 124 5.75 -15.35 -34.22
C HIS A 124 6.62 -15.82 -33.03
N GLY A 125 7.88 -15.37 -32.97
CA GLY A 125 8.85 -15.70 -31.93
C GLY A 125 8.83 -14.78 -30.69
N ILE A 126 7.97 -13.74 -30.68
CA ILE A 126 8.02 -12.73 -29.63
C ILE A 126 7.60 -13.31 -28.27
N LYS A 127 8.40 -13.01 -27.25
CA LYS A 127 8.21 -13.47 -25.87
C LYS A 127 7.94 -12.31 -24.92
N VAL A 128 8.47 -11.13 -25.21
CA VAL A 128 8.32 -9.93 -24.39
C VAL A 128 7.92 -8.77 -25.30
N LEU A 129 6.77 -8.18 -25.01
CA LEU A 129 6.29 -6.96 -25.64
C LEU A 129 6.00 -5.93 -24.55
N ASP A 130 6.69 -4.80 -24.61
CA ASP A 130 6.49 -3.68 -23.70
C ASP A 130 6.04 -2.44 -24.47
N LEU A 131 4.81 -2.03 -24.20
CA LEU A 131 4.13 -0.86 -24.74
C LEU A 131 3.78 0.14 -23.63
N SER A 132 4.30 -0.04 -22.41
CA SER A 132 3.97 0.77 -21.25
C SER A 132 4.25 2.26 -21.50
N LYS A 133 3.47 3.18 -20.90
CA LYS A 133 3.63 4.65 -21.06
C LYS A 133 3.54 5.09 -22.53
N THR A 134 2.51 4.62 -23.23
CA THR A 134 2.13 5.04 -24.59
C THR A 134 0.67 5.46 -24.62
N ASP A 135 0.30 6.35 -25.55
CA ASP A 135 -1.07 6.86 -25.72
C ASP A 135 -1.92 5.98 -26.66
N ILE A 136 -1.57 4.70 -26.82
CA ILE A 136 -2.31 3.79 -27.70
C ILE A 136 -3.76 3.67 -27.23
N GLN A 137 -4.70 3.87 -28.15
CA GLN A 137 -6.12 3.81 -27.79
C GLN A 137 -6.67 2.38 -27.79
N LYS A 138 -6.07 1.53 -28.62
CA LYS A 138 -6.43 0.12 -28.79
C LYS A 138 -5.20 -0.70 -29.10
N LEU A 139 -5.20 -1.95 -28.65
CA LEU A 139 -4.23 -2.93 -29.13
C LEU A 139 -4.65 -3.51 -30.47
N PRO A 140 -3.72 -3.75 -31.41
CA PRO A 140 -4.06 -4.32 -32.70
C PRO A 140 -4.44 -5.80 -32.61
N GLU A 141 -5.35 -6.26 -33.47
CA GLU A 141 -5.89 -7.63 -33.42
C GLU A 141 -4.81 -8.72 -33.55
N SER A 142 -3.72 -8.43 -34.27
CA SER A 142 -2.58 -9.34 -34.46
C SER A 142 -1.83 -9.69 -33.17
N ILE A 143 -2.02 -8.95 -32.07
CA ILE A 143 -1.53 -9.34 -30.74
C ILE A 143 -2.02 -10.73 -30.35
N SER A 144 -3.26 -11.07 -30.73
CA SER A 144 -3.87 -12.37 -30.43
C SER A 144 -3.11 -13.55 -31.05
N ASP A 145 -2.33 -13.31 -32.10
CA ASP A 145 -1.58 -14.36 -32.81
C ASP A 145 -0.17 -14.59 -32.24
N LEU A 146 0.26 -13.79 -31.25
CA LEU A 146 1.56 -13.89 -30.59
C LEU A 146 1.62 -15.05 -29.58
N VAL A 147 1.39 -16.28 -30.02
CA VAL A 147 1.25 -17.47 -29.16
C VAL A 147 2.47 -17.79 -28.30
N SER A 148 3.64 -17.26 -28.65
CA SER A 148 4.89 -17.39 -27.89
C SER A 148 5.04 -16.35 -26.77
N LEU A 149 4.14 -15.37 -26.70
CA LEU A 149 4.24 -14.23 -25.79
C LEU A 149 4.17 -14.69 -24.34
N THR A 150 5.16 -14.27 -23.55
CA THR A 150 5.28 -14.60 -22.12
C THR A 150 5.07 -13.40 -21.22
N ALA A 151 5.31 -12.19 -21.72
CA ALA A 151 5.07 -10.94 -21.02
C ALA A 151 4.46 -9.90 -21.98
N LEU A 152 3.31 -9.36 -21.59
CA LEU A 152 2.65 -8.22 -22.22
C LEU A 152 2.53 -7.11 -21.18
N LEU A 153 3.25 -6.02 -21.39
CA LEU A 153 3.33 -4.88 -20.47
C LEU A 153 2.70 -3.65 -21.11
N LEU A 154 1.68 -3.10 -20.46
CA LEU A 154 0.82 -2.01 -20.91
C LEU A 154 0.56 -1.03 -19.76
N THR A 155 1.46 -0.99 -18.78
CA THR A 155 1.31 -0.13 -17.60
C THR A 155 1.34 1.33 -18.04
N ASP A 156 0.50 2.18 -17.43
CA ASP A 156 0.42 3.61 -17.74
C ASP A 156 0.06 3.90 -19.21
N CYS A 157 -0.68 2.99 -19.87
CA CYS A 157 -1.31 3.27 -21.15
C CYS A 157 -2.69 3.93 -20.90
N GLU A 158 -2.67 5.18 -20.46
CA GLU A 158 -3.85 5.90 -19.98
C GLU A 158 -4.96 6.04 -21.02
N MET A 159 -4.65 5.98 -22.32
CA MET A 159 -5.63 6.08 -23.39
C MET A 159 -6.19 4.74 -23.87
N LEU A 160 -5.65 3.61 -23.38
CA LEU A 160 -5.99 2.26 -23.83
C LEU A 160 -7.36 1.84 -23.32
N LYS A 161 -8.29 1.62 -24.25
CA LYS A 161 -9.69 1.24 -23.97
C LYS A 161 -10.06 -0.16 -24.44
N ASP A 162 -9.30 -0.70 -25.39
CA ASP A 162 -9.62 -1.96 -26.05
C ASP A 162 -8.41 -2.89 -26.15
N VAL A 163 -8.62 -4.15 -25.75
CA VAL A 163 -7.63 -5.23 -25.76
C VAL A 163 -8.29 -6.43 -26.46
N PRO A 164 -7.71 -6.93 -27.56
CA PRO A 164 -8.28 -8.05 -28.29
C PRO A 164 -8.23 -9.33 -27.46
N SER A 165 -8.90 -10.39 -27.92
CA SER A 165 -8.98 -11.63 -27.15
C SER A 165 -7.62 -12.25 -26.87
N LEU A 166 -7.31 -12.47 -25.59
CA LEU A 166 -6.06 -13.07 -25.14
C LEU A 166 -6.09 -14.61 -25.13
N LYS A 167 -7.20 -15.22 -25.58
CA LYS A 167 -7.46 -16.67 -25.49
C LYS A 167 -6.33 -17.56 -26.03
N LYS A 168 -5.66 -17.13 -27.10
CA LYS A 168 -4.57 -17.88 -27.76
C LYS A 168 -3.22 -17.74 -27.04
N LEU A 169 -3.04 -16.75 -26.17
CA LEU A 169 -1.77 -16.41 -25.51
C LEU A 169 -1.48 -17.32 -24.31
N MET A 170 -1.57 -18.65 -24.51
CA MET A 170 -1.47 -19.62 -23.43
C MET A 170 -0.06 -19.69 -22.81
N ALA A 171 0.96 -19.15 -23.48
CA ALA A 171 2.33 -19.03 -22.95
C ALA A 171 2.51 -17.84 -21.99
N LEU A 172 1.51 -16.95 -21.88
CA LEU A 172 1.60 -15.71 -21.13
C LEU A 172 1.79 -15.99 -19.63
N LYS A 173 2.80 -15.35 -19.05
CA LYS A 173 3.17 -15.43 -17.64
C LYS A 173 2.96 -14.10 -16.92
N ARG A 174 3.06 -12.98 -17.63
CA ARG A 174 2.84 -11.64 -17.08
C ARG A 174 1.94 -10.83 -17.99
N LEU A 175 0.87 -10.31 -17.41
CA LEU A 175 -0.04 -9.35 -18.02
C LEU A 175 -0.15 -8.16 -17.06
N ASP A 176 0.33 -7.01 -17.51
CA ASP A 176 0.33 -5.76 -16.73
C ASP A 176 -0.50 -4.72 -17.49
N LEU A 177 -1.69 -4.44 -16.98
CA LEU A 177 -2.70 -3.52 -17.53
C LEU A 177 -3.04 -2.41 -16.52
N PHE A 178 -2.15 -2.15 -15.56
CA PHE A 178 -2.38 -1.15 -14.52
C PHE A 178 -2.29 0.28 -15.10
N HIS A 179 -3.07 1.23 -14.58
CA HIS A 179 -3.22 2.58 -15.14
C HIS A 179 -3.64 2.60 -16.63
N THR A 180 -4.61 1.77 -16.99
CA THR A 180 -5.29 1.81 -18.30
C THR A 180 -6.75 2.28 -18.14
N GLN A 181 -7.46 2.53 -19.25
CA GLN A 181 -8.88 2.94 -19.26
C GLN A 181 -9.81 1.84 -19.78
N LEU A 182 -9.51 0.57 -19.47
CA LEU A 182 -10.35 -0.54 -19.90
C LEU A 182 -11.76 -0.43 -19.34
N GLY A 183 -12.73 -0.37 -20.25
CA GLY A 183 -14.15 -0.41 -19.90
C GLY A 183 -14.63 -1.81 -19.55
N GLU A 184 -14.01 -2.85 -20.09
CA GLU A 184 -14.37 -4.24 -19.80
C GLU A 184 -13.09 -5.09 -19.63
N MET A 185 -13.22 -6.24 -18.97
CA MET A 185 -12.10 -7.18 -18.86
C MET A 185 -11.81 -7.85 -20.21
N PRO A 186 -10.53 -8.07 -20.56
CA PRO A 186 -10.17 -8.76 -21.80
C PRO A 186 -10.79 -10.15 -21.90
N GLN A 187 -11.25 -10.53 -23.08
CA GLN A 187 -11.83 -11.85 -23.31
C GLN A 187 -10.76 -12.96 -23.36
N GLY A 188 -11.07 -14.14 -22.82
CA GLY A 188 -10.19 -15.31 -22.88
C GLY A 188 -9.15 -15.39 -21.76
N MET A 189 -9.25 -14.52 -20.74
CA MET A 189 -8.41 -14.53 -19.54
C MET A 189 -8.39 -15.89 -18.83
N GLU A 190 -9.51 -16.62 -18.86
CA GLU A 190 -9.66 -17.93 -18.26
C GLU A 190 -8.80 -19.02 -18.94
N CYS A 191 -8.24 -18.75 -20.12
CA CYS A 191 -7.32 -19.64 -20.83
C CYS A 191 -5.84 -19.41 -20.48
N LEU A 192 -5.51 -18.32 -19.78
CA LEU A 192 -4.14 -17.94 -19.43
C LEU A 192 -3.57 -18.77 -18.25
N THR A 193 -3.65 -20.09 -18.35
CA THR A 193 -3.30 -21.02 -17.27
C THR A 193 -1.83 -20.99 -16.82
N ASN A 194 -0.94 -20.36 -17.60
CA ASN A 194 0.47 -20.13 -17.26
C ASN A 194 0.73 -18.79 -16.57
N LEU A 195 -0.30 -17.97 -16.39
CA LEU A 195 -0.16 -16.63 -15.82
C LEU A 195 0.33 -16.71 -14.37
N ARG A 196 1.35 -15.90 -14.08
CA ARG A 196 2.01 -15.76 -12.78
C ARG A 196 1.80 -14.38 -12.20
N CYS A 197 1.67 -13.36 -13.04
CA CYS A 197 1.45 -11.99 -12.63
C CYS A 197 0.30 -11.39 -13.44
N LEU A 198 -0.71 -10.89 -12.73
CA LEU A 198 -1.82 -10.13 -13.26
C LEU A 198 -1.94 -8.82 -12.48
N ARG A 199 -1.77 -7.69 -13.18
CA ARG A 199 -2.03 -6.36 -12.63
C ARG A 199 -3.05 -5.66 -13.50
N MET A 200 -4.13 -5.17 -12.92
CA MET A 200 -5.21 -4.54 -13.67
C MET A 200 -5.92 -3.47 -12.85
N ASN A 201 -6.42 -2.44 -13.54
CA ASN A 201 -7.41 -1.50 -13.03
C ASN A 201 -8.66 -1.53 -13.93
N ALA A 202 -9.68 -0.77 -13.54
CA ALA A 202 -10.91 -0.60 -14.31
C ALA A 202 -11.19 0.88 -14.49
N LEU A 203 -11.96 1.24 -15.52
CA LEU A 203 -12.40 2.64 -15.74
C LEU A 203 -13.53 3.04 -14.78
N TYR A 204 -14.37 2.08 -14.41
CA TYR A 204 -15.54 2.28 -13.54
C TYR A 204 -15.68 1.12 -12.58
N LYS A 205 -16.47 1.31 -11.51
CA LYS A 205 -16.70 0.27 -10.52
C LYS A 205 -17.34 -0.97 -11.16
N MET A 206 -16.70 -2.12 -11.01
CA MET A 206 -17.14 -3.38 -11.60
C MET A 206 -16.80 -4.58 -10.72
N GLU A 207 -17.50 -5.70 -10.92
CA GLU A 207 -17.18 -6.99 -10.30
C GLU A 207 -16.26 -7.79 -11.23
N PHE A 208 -15.22 -8.40 -10.68
CA PHE A 208 -14.32 -9.28 -11.43
C PHE A 208 -15.08 -10.53 -11.93
N PRO A 209 -14.93 -10.93 -13.20
CA PRO A 209 -15.69 -12.04 -13.78
C PRO A 209 -15.52 -13.36 -13.03
N SER A 210 -16.63 -14.03 -12.73
CA SER A 210 -16.64 -15.31 -12.03
C SER A 210 -16.07 -16.45 -12.90
N GLY A 211 -15.32 -17.36 -12.28
CA GLY A 211 -14.75 -18.56 -12.92
C GLY A 211 -13.45 -18.33 -13.69
N VAL A 212 -12.86 -17.14 -13.58
CA VAL A 212 -11.59 -16.79 -14.25
C VAL A 212 -10.41 -17.10 -13.33
N LEU A 213 -10.34 -16.47 -12.15
CA LEU A 213 -9.19 -16.63 -11.24
C LEU A 213 -8.97 -18.09 -10.79
N PRO A 214 -10.00 -18.90 -10.51
CA PRO A 214 -9.81 -20.31 -10.15
C PRO A 214 -9.04 -21.15 -11.19
N LYS A 215 -9.04 -20.73 -12.48
CA LYS A 215 -8.27 -21.41 -13.53
C LYS A 215 -6.80 -20.97 -13.57
N LEU A 216 -6.47 -19.82 -13.01
CA LEU A 216 -5.13 -19.24 -12.96
C LEU A 216 -4.32 -19.81 -11.78
N SER A 217 -4.27 -21.14 -11.65
CA SER A 217 -3.66 -21.83 -10.50
C SER A 217 -2.16 -21.56 -10.27
N ARG A 218 -1.46 -20.98 -11.26
CA ARG A 218 -0.04 -20.61 -11.20
C ARG A 218 0.20 -19.15 -10.78
N LEU A 219 -0.87 -18.40 -10.51
CA LEU A 219 -0.77 -16.98 -10.16
C LEU A 219 -0.01 -16.79 -8.85
N GLN A 220 0.98 -15.90 -8.89
CA GLN A 220 1.84 -15.50 -7.78
C GLN A 220 1.57 -14.05 -7.37
N VAL A 221 1.26 -13.19 -8.34
CA VAL A 221 0.93 -11.78 -8.11
C VAL A 221 -0.44 -11.50 -8.71
N LEU A 222 -1.36 -11.05 -7.86
CA LEU A 222 -2.65 -10.49 -8.25
C LEU A 222 -2.76 -9.09 -7.66
N THR A 223 -2.77 -8.09 -8.51
CA THR A 223 -3.02 -6.69 -8.13
C THR A 223 -4.21 -6.18 -8.91
N LEU A 224 -5.31 -5.93 -8.22
CA LEU A 224 -6.50 -5.32 -8.77
C LEU A 224 -6.71 -3.97 -8.10
N ASP A 225 -7.21 -3.00 -8.86
CA ASP A 225 -7.60 -1.70 -8.32
C ASP A 225 -8.64 -1.89 -7.20
N MET A 226 -8.22 -1.58 -5.96
CA MET A 226 -9.01 -1.78 -4.75
C MET A 226 -10.22 -0.85 -4.66
N CYS A 227 -10.27 0.24 -5.42
CA CYS A 227 -11.42 1.14 -5.45
C CYS A 227 -12.48 0.69 -6.45
N LEU A 228 -12.04 0.16 -7.59
CA LEU A 228 -12.89 -0.03 -8.77
C LEU A 228 -13.23 -1.49 -9.06
N ILE A 229 -12.43 -2.47 -8.63
CA ILE A 229 -12.67 -3.88 -8.92
C ILE A 229 -13.00 -4.63 -7.64
N THR A 230 -14.26 -5.06 -7.49
CA THR A 230 -14.64 -6.01 -6.44
C THR A 230 -14.42 -7.44 -6.88
N VAL A 231 -14.05 -8.32 -5.96
CA VAL A 231 -13.82 -9.74 -6.23
C VAL A 231 -14.61 -10.57 -5.22
N LYS A 232 -15.26 -11.64 -5.71
CA LYS A 232 -15.88 -12.63 -4.82
C LYS A 232 -14.83 -13.52 -4.18
N VAL A 233 -15.02 -13.85 -2.91
CA VAL A 233 -14.12 -14.75 -2.18
C VAL A 233 -13.80 -16.06 -2.92
N LYS A 234 -14.80 -16.66 -3.58
CA LYS A 234 -14.67 -17.90 -4.37
C LYS A 234 -13.66 -17.80 -5.51
N GLU A 235 -13.35 -16.60 -6.01
CA GLU A 235 -12.36 -16.42 -7.06
C GLU A 235 -10.93 -16.55 -6.53
N VAL A 236 -10.68 -16.15 -5.27
CA VAL A 236 -9.32 -16.00 -4.71
C VAL A 236 -8.91 -17.18 -3.83
N VAL A 237 -9.86 -17.84 -3.13
CA VAL A 237 -9.57 -18.92 -2.17
C VAL A 237 -8.83 -20.14 -2.75
N TYR A 238 -8.87 -20.33 -4.07
CA TYR A 238 -8.21 -21.45 -4.75
C TYR A 238 -6.76 -21.14 -5.19
N LEU A 239 -6.32 -19.89 -5.07
CA LEU A 239 -5.01 -19.42 -5.54
C LEU A 239 -3.89 -19.72 -4.52
N ARG A 240 -3.43 -20.97 -4.51
CA ARG A 240 -2.47 -21.47 -3.50
C ARG A 240 -1.03 -20.98 -3.66
N ASN A 241 -0.67 -20.44 -4.82
CA ASN A 241 0.69 -19.99 -5.14
C ASN A 241 0.87 -18.47 -5.01
N LEU A 242 -0.16 -17.74 -4.54
CA LEU A 242 -0.07 -16.31 -4.34
C LEU A 242 1.04 -15.96 -3.34
N GLU A 243 1.74 -14.89 -3.69
CA GLU A 243 2.81 -14.22 -2.93
C GLU A 243 2.45 -12.75 -2.69
N THR A 244 1.71 -12.14 -3.62
CA THR A 244 1.15 -10.78 -3.54
C THR A 244 -0.33 -10.81 -3.88
N LEU A 245 -1.15 -10.30 -2.98
CA LEU A 245 -2.58 -10.08 -3.20
C LEU A 245 -2.94 -8.63 -2.89
N GLU A 246 -3.46 -7.93 -3.88
CA GLU A 246 -4.13 -6.64 -3.73
C GLU A 246 -5.52 -6.70 -4.36
N CYS A 247 -6.58 -6.59 -3.56
CA CYS A 247 -7.96 -6.72 -4.05
C CYS A 247 -8.99 -6.10 -3.10
N ASN A 248 -10.20 -5.88 -3.63
CA ASN A 248 -11.36 -5.45 -2.85
C ASN A 248 -12.42 -6.54 -2.72
N PHE A 249 -12.89 -6.80 -1.51
CA PHE A 249 -14.11 -7.58 -1.28
C PHE A 249 -15.32 -6.65 -1.13
N GLU A 250 -16.46 -7.00 -1.71
CA GLU A 250 -17.66 -6.16 -1.65
C GLU A 250 -18.17 -5.97 -0.21
N GLY A 251 -18.00 -6.97 0.66
CA GLY A 251 -18.46 -6.90 2.03
C GLY A 251 -17.70 -7.81 2.98
N LEU A 252 -17.99 -7.63 4.28
CA LEU A 252 -17.33 -8.36 5.36
C LEU A 252 -17.51 -9.87 5.26
N SER A 253 -18.64 -10.38 4.74
CA SER A 253 -18.86 -11.83 4.60
C SER A 253 -17.78 -12.51 3.77
N ASP A 254 -17.41 -11.91 2.64
CA ASP A 254 -16.41 -12.44 1.72
C ASP A 254 -15.01 -12.36 2.33
N PHE A 255 -14.70 -11.24 2.99
CA PHE A 255 -13.46 -11.10 3.74
C PHE A 255 -13.36 -12.16 4.85
N VAL A 256 -14.42 -12.37 5.62
CA VAL A 256 -14.46 -13.37 6.70
C VAL A 256 -14.34 -14.79 6.17
N GLU A 257 -15.04 -15.13 5.10
CA GLU A 257 -14.89 -16.43 4.44
C GLU A 257 -13.45 -16.62 3.95
N TYR A 258 -12.84 -15.56 3.40
CA TYR A 258 -11.45 -15.57 3.01
C TYR A 258 -10.56 -15.85 4.23
N LEU A 259 -10.75 -15.14 5.35
CA LEU A 259 -10.04 -15.36 6.61
C LEU A 259 -10.20 -16.79 7.16
N ARG A 260 -11.38 -17.40 7.03
CA ARG A 260 -11.65 -18.78 7.49
C ARG A 260 -11.02 -19.83 6.59
N SER A 261 -11.01 -19.60 5.28
CA SER A 261 -10.28 -20.45 4.33
C SER A 261 -8.75 -20.34 4.51
N TRP A 262 -8.31 -19.31 5.23
CA TRP A 262 -6.92 -18.95 5.43
C TRP A 262 -6.23 -19.75 6.53
N ASN A 263 -5.83 -20.98 6.23
CA ASN A 263 -5.08 -21.83 7.16
C ASN A 263 -3.56 -21.51 7.22
N GLY A 264 -3.22 -20.28 7.66
CA GLY A 264 -1.87 -19.91 8.11
C GLY A 264 -1.07 -19.02 7.15
N ILE A 265 -1.04 -17.71 7.42
CA ILE A 265 -0.08 -16.77 6.83
C ILE A 265 1.34 -17.12 7.30
N ARG A 266 2.05 -17.86 6.46
CA ARG A 266 3.51 -17.76 6.28
C ARG A 266 3.92 -17.65 4.80
N SER A 267 2.98 -17.53 3.84
CA SER A 267 3.30 -17.53 2.39
C SER A 267 3.20 -16.18 1.67
N LEU A 268 2.20 -15.32 1.96
CA LEU A 268 2.15 -13.99 1.31
C LEU A 268 3.26 -13.08 1.84
N SER A 269 4.01 -12.51 0.91
CA SER A 269 4.97 -11.45 1.14
C SER A 269 4.26 -10.10 1.28
N THR A 270 3.29 -9.85 0.40
CA THR A 270 2.50 -8.62 0.33
C THR A 270 1.00 -8.96 0.29
N CYS A 271 0.20 -8.22 1.03
CA CYS A 271 -1.24 -8.43 1.17
C CYS A 271 -1.93 -7.10 1.47
N LYS A 272 -2.58 -6.47 0.49
CA LYS A 272 -3.41 -5.27 0.68
C LYS A 272 -4.85 -5.61 0.35
N ILE A 273 -5.73 -5.65 1.35
CA ILE A 273 -7.12 -6.04 1.15
C ILE A 273 -8.00 -4.88 1.57
N SER A 274 -8.88 -4.44 0.69
CA SER A 274 -9.98 -3.57 1.06
C SER A 274 -11.30 -4.34 1.17
N VAL A 275 -12.20 -3.83 1.99
CA VAL A 275 -13.53 -4.40 2.20
C VAL A 275 -14.55 -3.27 2.20
N GLY A 276 -15.56 -3.39 1.35
CA GLY A 276 -16.64 -2.42 1.21
C GLY A 276 -16.42 -1.42 0.09
N THR A 277 -17.05 -0.25 0.21
CA THR A 277 -16.91 0.82 -0.79
C THR A 277 -15.89 1.82 -0.28
N ILE A 278 -14.70 1.81 -0.90
CA ILE A 278 -13.69 2.82 -0.64
C ILE A 278 -14.21 4.13 -1.24
N ARG A 279 -14.50 5.09 -0.36
CA ARG A 279 -14.77 6.46 -0.76
C ARG A 279 -13.40 7.09 -0.96
N ILE A 280 -13.21 7.76 -2.08
CA ILE A 280 -11.90 8.25 -2.50
C ILE A 280 -11.42 9.28 -1.46
N PHE A 281 -10.45 8.90 -0.63
CA PHE A 281 -9.75 9.79 0.29
C PHE A 281 -8.25 9.61 0.09
N ASP A 282 -7.60 10.70 -0.35
CA ASP A 282 -6.16 10.93 -0.47
C ASP A 282 -5.28 9.68 -0.53
N TRP A 283 -5.28 9.06 -1.71
CA TRP A 283 -4.43 7.91 -2.03
C TRP A 283 -2.93 8.23 -2.12
N GLU A 284 -2.53 9.50 -1.95
CA GLU A 284 -1.11 9.86 -1.73
C GLU A 284 -0.51 9.09 -0.51
N GLU A 285 -1.34 8.45 0.33
CA GLU A 285 -0.89 7.61 1.43
C GLU A 285 -0.78 6.08 1.19
N ILE A 286 -1.22 5.50 0.06
CA ILE A 286 -1.08 4.02 -0.17
C ILE A 286 0.38 3.60 -0.23
N ASP A 287 1.24 4.45 -0.78
CA ASP A 287 2.67 4.18 -0.88
C ASP A 287 3.33 4.07 0.51
N TYR A 288 2.66 4.57 1.56
CA TYR A 288 3.04 4.39 2.96
C TYR A 288 2.37 3.18 3.64
N PHE A 289 1.48 2.46 2.95
CA PHE A 289 0.91 1.25 3.52
C PHE A 289 2.01 0.22 3.72
N PRO A 290 2.03 -0.45 4.88
CA PRO A 290 2.93 -1.56 5.07
C PRO A 290 2.59 -2.66 4.04
N SER A 291 3.52 -3.57 3.79
CA SER A 291 3.31 -4.64 2.81
C SER A 291 2.09 -5.50 3.12
N LYS A 292 1.64 -5.53 4.38
CA LYS A 292 0.44 -6.23 4.82
C LYS A 292 -0.54 -5.28 5.49
N ALA A 293 -1.58 -4.88 4.76
CA ALA A 293 -2.59 -3.91 5.22
C ALA A 293 -4.02 -4.39 4.91
N VAL A 294 -4.95 -3.99 5.79
CA VAL A 294 -6.39 -4.17 5.58
C VAL A 294 -7.07 -2.81 5.69
N VAL A 295 -7.93 -2.50 4.71
CA VAL A 295 -8.77 -1.30 4.67
C VAL A 295 -10.23 -1.73 4.80
N LEU A 296 -10.96 -1.13 5.72
CA LEU A 296 -12.38 -1.37 5.96
C LEU A 296 -13.12 -0.05 5.72
N SER A 297 -13.98 0.02 4.70
CA SER A 297 -14.62 1.28 4.29
C SER A 297 -16.11 1.14 3.98
N ASP A 298 -16.92 2.09 4.49
CA ASP A 298 -18.36 2.22 4.22
C ASP A 298 -19.12 0.92 4.52
N LEU A 299 -18.87 0.37 5.72
CA LEU A 299 -19.43 -0.89 6.18
C LEU A 299 -20.53 -0.61 7.21
N SER A 300 -21.77 -0.97 6.87
CA SER A 300 -22.87 -1.04 7.83
C SER A 300 -22.85 -2.40 8.52
N ILE A 301 -22.46 -2.45 9.79
CA ILE A 301 -22.44 -3.69 10.55
C ILE A 301 -23.85 -3.95 11.07
N ASN A 302 -24.58 -4.78 10.35
CA ASN A 302 -25.90 -5.21 10.79
C ASN A 302 -25.72 -6.05 12.05
N ARG A 303 -26.25 -5.59 13.20
CA ARG A 303 -26.02 -6.17 14.53
C ARG A 303 -26.62 -7.57 14.71
N ASP A 304 -27.40 -8.03 13.75
CA ASP A 304 -27.95 -9.37 13.71
C ASP A 304 -26.95 -10.32 13.03
N ILE A 305 -26.29 -11.14 13.88
CA ILE A 305 -25.50 -12.36 13.59
C ILE A 305 -23.97 -12.19 13.74
N ASP A 306 -23.43 -12.61 14.89
CA ASP A 306 -22.14 -13.28 15.14
C ASP A 306 -20.98 -13.11 14.12
N PHE A 307 -20.43 -11.91 13.95
CA PHE A 307 -19.14 -11.73 13.26
C PHE A 307 -18.04 -11.18 14.17
N LEU A 308 -17.82 -11.81 15.33
CA LEU A 308 -16.50 -11.72 15.96
C LEU A 308 -15.53 -12.60 15.19
N VAL A 309 -14.75 -11.98 14.30
CA VAL A 309 -13.83 -12.70 13.41
C VAL A 309 -12.42 -12.47 13.88
N LYS A 310 -11.66 -13.55 14.05
CA LYS A 310 -10.26 -13.49 14.46
C LYS A 310 -9.45 -12.67 13.46
N PHE A 311 -8.84 -11.59 13.94
CA PHE A 311 -7.97 -10.75 13.12
C PHE A 311 -6.74 -11.53 12.66
N LEU A 312 -6.32 -11.28 11.43
CA LEU A 312 -5.18 -11.96 10.82
C LEU A 312 -3.89 -11.68 11.59
N ASN A 313 -3.21 -12.76 11.99
CA ASN A 313 -1.86 -12.64 12.50
C ASN A 313 -0.90 -12.29 11.34
N GLY A 314 -0.06 -11.28 11.53
CA GLY A 314 0.89 -10.81 10.52
C GLY A 314 0.43 -9.64 9.65
N ILE A 315 -0.76 -9.06 9.89
CA ILE A 315 -1.13 -7.77 9.31
C ILE A 315 -0.44 -6.65 10.09
N GLN A 316 0.10 -5.68 9.36
CA GLN A 316 0.86 -4.55 9.88
C GLN A 316 0.06 -3.24 9.88
N GLY A 317 -0.88 -3.08 8.94
CA GLY A 317 -1.71 -1.88 8.83
C GLY A 317 -3.19 -2.19 8.91
N LEU A 318 -3.93 -1.42 9.71
CA LEU A 318 -5.39 -1.44 9.75
C LEU A 318 -5.93 -0.03 9.51
N TYR A 319 -6.72 0.13 8.46
CA TYR A 319 -7.33 1.39 8.06
C TYR A 319 -8.85 1.21 8.10
N CYS A 320 -9.54 2.15 8.75
CA CYS A 320 -10.97 2.09 8.98
C CYS A 320 -11.60 3.43 8.62
N GLU A 321 -12.57 3.42 7.71
CA GLU A 321 -13.20 4.62 7.17
C GLU A 321 -14.72 4.46 7.14
N TYR A 322 -15.46 5.45 7.63
CA TYR A 322 -16.94 5.44 7.58
C TYR A 322 -17.57 4.15 8.13
N ILE A 323 -16.99 3.55 9.16
CA ILE A 323 -17.53 2.32 9.76
C ILE A 323 -18.65 2.67 10.73
N ASP A 324 -19.81 2.03 10.55
CA ASP A 324 -20.92 2.09 11.50
C ASP A 324 -20.77 1.00 12.58
N ALA A 325 -19.86 1.24 13.52
CA ALA A 325 -19.58 0.37 14.67
C ALA A 325 -19.32 1.20 15.94
N ARG A 326 -19.61 0.67 17.13
CA ARG A 326 -19.29 1.37 18.40
C ARG A 326 -17.84 1.19 18.81
N SER A 327 -17.21 0.10 18.39
CA SER A 327 -15.79 -0.21 18.62
C SER A 327 -15.22 -1.04 17.48
N LEU A 328 -13.89 -1.02 17.29
CA LEU A 328 -13.22 -1.95 16.38
C LEU A 328 -13.45 -3.41 16.77
N CYS A 329 -13.63 -3.69 18.07
CA CYS A 329 -13.93 -5.03 18.56
C CYS A 329 -15.30 -5.56 18.13
N ASP A 330 -16.23 -4.68 17.71
CA ASP A 330 -17.50 -5.10 17.12
C ASP A 330 -17.31 -5.68 15.72
N VAL A 331 -16.16 -5.40 15.08
CA VAL A 331 -15.86 -5.77 13.69
C VAL A 331 -14.84 -6.91 13.62
N LEU A 332 -13.80 -6.82 14.46
CA LEU A 332 -12.62 -7.70 14.41
C LEU A 332 -12.16 -8.05 15.83
N SER A 333 -11.86 -9.34 16.06
CA SER A 333 -11.18 -9.79 17.27
C SER A 333 -9.68 -9.49 17.15
N LEU A 334 -9.21 -8.47 17.86
CA LEU A 334 -7.83 -7.98 17.81
C LEU A 334 -6.85 -8.73 18.74
N GLU A 335 -7.26 -9.82 19.40
CA GLU A 335 -6.41 -10.56 20.37
C GLU A 335 -5.07 -11.00 19.78
N SER A 336 -5.06 -11.35 18.50
CA SER A 336 -3.86 -11.80 17.77
C SER A 336 -3.12 -10.68 17.02
N ALA A 337 -3.53 -9.42 17.17
CA ALA A 337 -2.98 -8.27 16.45
C ALA A 337 -1.65 -7.77 17.05
N THR A 338 -0.69 -8.68 17.19
CA THR A 338 0.64 -8.41 17.76
C THR A 338 1.61 -7.75 16.78
N GLU A 339 1.36 -7.89 15.47
CA GLU A 339 2.21 -7.38 14.39
C GLU A 339 1.73 -6.04 13.81
N LEU A 340 0.61 -5.48 14.31
CA LEU A 340 0.10 -4.18 13.86
C LEU A 340 1.09 -3.07 14.21
N GLU A 341 1.49 -2.31 13.20
CA GLU A 341 2.37 -1.14 13.26
C GLU A 341 1.61 0.18 13.08
N ILE A 342 0.52 0.16 12.29
CA ILE A 342 -0.26 1.35 11.94
C ILE A 342 -1.75 1.08 12.11
N ILE A 343 -2.44 1.97 12.82
CA ILE A 343 -3.91 2.03 12.86
C ILE A 343 -4.35 3.44 12.46
N ARG A 344 -5.24 3.54 11.49
CA ARG A 344 -5.89 4.78 11.07
C ARG A 344 -7.39 4.62 11.09
N ILE A 345 -8.08 5.54 11.75
CA ILE A 345 -9.55 5.58 11.84
C ILE A 345 -10.01 6.94 11.36
N MET A 346 -10.91 6.97 10.38
CA MET A 346 -11.43 8.20 9.78
C MET A 346 -12.95 8.17 9.71
N GLU A 347 -13.60 9.24 10.14
CA GLU A 347 -15.03 9.48 9.92
C GLU A 347 -15.95 8.34 10.43
N CYS A 348 -15.47 7.56 11.42
CA CYS A 348 -16.24 6.50 12.08
C CYS A 348 -17.13 7.11 13.17
N ASN A 349 -18.15 7.85 12.72
CA ASN A 349 -18.98 8.71 13.58
C ASN A 349 -19.81 7.96 14.63
N SER A 350 -20.06 6.65 14.48
CA SER A 350 -20.75 5.82 15.48
C SER A 350 -19.82 5.25 16.55
N MET A 351 -18.50 5.38 16.38
CA MET A 351 -17.52 4.77 17.27
C MET A 351 -17.45 5.54 18.59
N GLU A 352 -17.65 4.83 19.69
CA GLU A 352 -17.66 5.36 21.06
C GLU A 352 -16.29 5.14 21.73
N SER A 353 -15.57 4.09 21.34
CA SER A 353 -14.22 3.76 21.85
C SER A 353 -13.43 2.92 20.85
N LEU A 354 -12.09 2.92 20.96
CA LEU A 354 -11.26 2.04 20.13
C LEU A 354 -11.55 0.56 20.40
N VAL A 355 -11.54 0.15 21.67
CA VAL A 355 -11.81 -1.21 22.16
C VAL A 355 -12.83 -1.15 23.30
N SER A 356 -13.87 -1.99 23.24
CA SER A 356 -14.92 -2.05 24.28
C SER A 356 -14.36 -2.46 25.65
N SER A 357 -14.89 -1.92 26.74
CA SER A 357 -14.49 -2.27 28.12
C SER A 357 -14.74 -3.75 28.44
N SER A 358 -15.80 -4.35 27.88
CA SER A 358 -16.12 -5.78 28.04
C SER A 358 -15.01 -6.70 27.51
N TRP A 359 -14.11 -6.19 26.67
CA TRP A 359 -12.98 -6.94 26.14
C TRP A 359 -11.92 -7.26 27.19
N PHE A 360 -11.65 -6.33 28.11
CA PHE A 360 -10.61 -6.53 29.12
C PHE A 360 -10.93 -7.69 30.07
N CYS A 361 -12.20 -8.12 30.13
CA CYS A 361 -12.64 -9.32 30.84
C CYS A 361 -12.18 -10.63 30.16
N PHE A 362 -11.89 -10.60 28.87
CA PHE A 362 -11.48 -11.77 28.06
C PHE A 362 -10.01 -11.73 27.63
N ALA A 363 -9.38 -10.55 27.62
CA ALA A 363 -7.97 -10.41 27.36
C ALA A 363 -7.12 -11.07 28.46
N SER A 364 -6.11 -11.85 28.07
CA SER A 364 -5.12 -12.36 29.03
C SER A 364 -4.42 -11.17 29.71
N PRO A 365 -4.15 -11.22 31.03
CA PRO A 365 -3.47 -10.13 31.71
C PRO A 365 -2.13 -9.84 31.01
N PRO A 366 -1.71 -8.57 30.92
CA PRO A 366 -0.46 -8.20 30.27
C PRO A 366 0.69 -8.92 30.97
N LEU A 367 1.21 -10.00 30.37
CA LEU A 367 2.49 -10.53 30.80
C LEU A 367 3.57 -9.55 30.34
N PRO A 368 4.59 -9.27 31.17
CA PRO A 368 5.76 -8.45 30.80
C PRO A 368 6.57 -8.99 29.59
N SER A 369 6.16 -10.10 28.99
CA SER A 369 6.71 -10.58 27.74
C SER A 369 6.18 -9.74 26.58
N HIS A 370 7.09 -9.14 25.83
CA HIS A 370 6.97 -8.26 24.65
C HIS A 370 6.02 -8.68 23.48
N ASN A 371 5.02 -9.55 23.69
CA ASN A 371 4.08 -10.05 22.70
C ASN A 371 2.60 -9.77 23.09
N GLY A 372 2.31 -8.55 23.53
CA GLY A 372 0.93 -8.08 23.76
C GLY A 372 0.25 -7.57 22.48
N MET A 373 -1.08 -7.47 22.49
CA MET A 373 -1.86 -6.77 21.46
C MET A 373 -1.30 -5.34 21.26
N PHE A 374 -1.19 -4.83 20.03
CA PHE A 374 -0.59 -3.51 19.74
C PHE A 374 0.86 -3.28 20.23
N SER A 375 1.57 -4.33 20.68
CA SER A 375 2.96 -4.18 21.14
C SER A 375 3.90 -3.64 20.08
N ARG A 376 3.60 -3.78 18.79
CA ARG A 376 4.37 -3.20 17.67
C ARG A 376 3.79 -1.92 17.10
N LEU A 377 2.69 -1.41 17.67
CA LEU A 377 2.02 -0.23 17.14
C LEU A 377 2.93 0.99 17.26
N LYS A 378 3.23 1.62 16.14
CA LYS A 378 4.07 2.82 16.03
C LYS A 378 3.27 4.07 15.72
N LYS A 379 2.26 3.96 14.86
CA LYS A 379 1.45 5.11 14.42
C LYS A 379 -0.03 4.84 14.69
N PHE A 380 -0.67 5.80 15.35
CA PHE A 380 -2.10 5.83 15.52
C PHE A 380 -2.65 7.19 15.06
N THR A 381 -3.65 7.16 14.17
CA THR A 381 -4.34 8.36 13.69
C THR A 381 -5.85 8.18 13.82
N CYS A 382 -6.52 9.16 14.42
CA CYS A 382 -7.98 9.23 14.51
C CYS A 382 -8.46 10.59 13.99
N ASP A 383 -9.31 10.57 12.98
CA ASP A 383 -9.82 11.77 12.31
C ASP A 383 -11.36 11.72 12.23
N GLY A 384 -12.05 12.81 12.56
CA GLY A 384 -13.49 12.95 12.34
C GLY A 384 -14.38 11.95 13.08
N CYS A 385 -13.93 11.37 14.20
CA CYS A 385 -14.71 10.36 14.96
C CYS A 385 -15.56 11.03 16.05
N ASN A 386 -16.73 11.55 15.67
CA ASN A 386 -17.47 12.52 16.49
C ASN A 386 -18.28 11.97 17.68
N SER A 387 -18.41 10.65 17.84
CA SER A 387 -19.06 10.05 19.03
C SER A 387 -18.09 9.59 20.11
N MET A 388 -16.78 9.56 19.84
CA MET A 388 -15.79 9.16 20.84
C MET A 388 -15.65 10.23 21.90
N GLU A 389 -15.91 9.86 23.16
CA GLU A 389 -15.60 10.70 24.32
C GLU A 389 -14.20 10.42 24.87
N LYS A 390 -13.75 9.16 24.75
CA LYS A 390 -12.45 8.66 25.18
C LYS A 390 -11.81 7.84 24.07
N LEU A 391 -10.58 8.17 23.67
CA LEU A 391 -9.90 7.43 22.59
C LEU A 391 -9.38 6.07 23.08
N PHE A 392 -8.51 6.09 24.10
CA PHE A 392 -7.93 4.90 24.71
C PHE A 392 -8.45 4.69 26.13
N PRO A 393 -8.85 3.46 26.49
CA PRO A 393 -8.99 3.09 27.89
C PRO A 393 -7.60 2.99 28.54
N LEU A 394 -7.52 3.35 29.82
CA LEU A 394 -6.27 3.43 30.58
C LEU A 394 -5.47 2.11 30.56
N GLU A 395 -6.18 0.99 30.59
CA GLU A 395 -5.64 -0.37 30.60
C GLU A 395 -4.84 -0.69 29.32
N LEU A 396 -5.16 -0.01 28.20
CA LEU A 396 -4.49 -0.23 26.92
C LEU A 396 -3.09 0.40 26.87
N LEU A 397 -2.78 1.38 27.72
CA LEU A 397 -1.49 2.07 27.67
C LEU A 397 -0.28 1.14 27.84
N SER A 398 -0.40 0.11 28.66
CA SER A 398 0.65 -0.89 28.88
C SER A 398 1.03 -1.66 27.60
N TYR A 399 0.15 -1.65 26.60
CA TYR A 399 0.32 -2.29 25.31
C TYR A 399 0.90 -1.36 24.24
N LEU A 400 0.88 -0.04 24.47
CA LEU A 400 1.27 0.99 23.49
C LEU A 400 2.71 1.50 23.69
N VAL A 401 3.59 0.70 24.31
CA VAL A 401 4.96 1.09 24.67
C VAL A 401 5.86 1.46 23.48
N ASN A 402 5.50 1.04 22.27
CA ASN A 402 6.22 1.33 21.03
C ASN A 402 5.57 2.43 20.18
N LEU A 403 4.53 3.11 20.68
CA LEU A 403 3.86 4.17 19.96
C LEU A 403 4.80 5.37 19.78
N GLU A 404 5.02 5.78 18.54
CA GLU A 404 5.90 6.87 18.11
C GLU A 404 5.08 8.10 17.69
N VAL A 405 3.95 7.88 17.01
CA VAL A 405 3.11 8.95 16.45
C VAL A 405 1.66 8.78 16.90
N LEU A 406 1.10 9.83 17.50
CA LEU A 406 -0.31 9.91 17.87
C LEU A 406 -0.92 11.19 17.31
N HIS A 407 -1.85 11.03 16.37
CA HIS A 407 -2.57 12.13 15.73
C HIS A 407 -4.07 12.01 15.98
N VAL A 408 -4.70 13.05 16.49
CA VAL A 408 -6.14 13.12 16.73
C VAL A 408 -6.68 14.44 16.20
N PHE A 409 -7.56 14.37 15.21
CA PHE A 409 -8.07 15.52 14.49
C PHE A 409 -9.59 15.49 14.40
N TYR A 410 -10.22 16.65 14.47
CA TYR A 410 -11.64 16.85 14.17
C TYR A 410 -12.63 15.94 14.94
N CYS A 411 -12.29 15.45 16.14
CA CYS A 411 -13.19 14.65 16.98
C CYS A 411 -13.94 15.55 17.99
N GLU A 412 -15.18 15.94 17.65
CA GLU A 412 -15.89 17.00 18.36
C GLU A 412 -16.25 16.71 19.83
N LYS A 413 -16.62 15.47 20.16
CA LYS A 413 -17.02 15.07 21.53
C LYS A 413 -15.88 14.53 22.38
N MET A 414 -14.65 14.50 21.86
CA MET A 414 -13.51 13.93 22.57
C MET A 414 -13.25 14.73 23.86
N GLU A 415 -13.44 14.10 25.03
CA GLU A 415 -13.21 14.72 26.33
C GLU A 415 -11.82 14.37 26.89
N GLU A 416 -11.37 13.13 26.70
CA GLU A 416 -10.08 12.61 27.14
C GLU A 416 -9.42 11.73 26.07
N ILE A 417 -8.11 11.88 25.85
CA ILE A 417 -7.40 10.97 24.93
C ILE A 417 -7.21 9.60 25.60
N ILE A 418 -6.87 9.59 26.89
CA ILE A 418 -6.74 8.38 27.70
C ILE A 418 -7.63 8.53 28.92
N GLY A 419 -8.70 7.73 29.00
CA GLY A 419 -9.68 7.78 30.07
C GLY A 419 -9.77 6.49 30.89
N THR A 420 -10.20 6.59 32.15
CA THR A 420 -10.56 5.45 32.99
C THR A 420 -11.95 4.92 32.63
N THR A 421 -12.17 3.62 32.83
CA THR A 421 -13.51 3.03 32.71
C THR A 421 -14.44 3.59 33.79
N ASP A 422 -15.74 3.74 33.47
CA ASP A 422 -16.71 4.41 34.36
C ASP A 422 -17.05 3.59 35.62
N GLU A 423 -16.58 2.34 35.72
CA GLU A 423 -16.87 1.42 36.83
C GLU A 423 -15.90 1.58 38.03
N GLU A 424 -14.72 2.19 37.87
CA GLU A 424 -13.74 2.38 38.95
C GLU A 424 -13.74 3.81 39.49
N SER A 425 -14.88 4.29 39.98
CA SER A 425 -14.96 5.53 40.76
C SER A 425 -14.81 5.32 42.28
N THR A 426 -14.49 4.11 42.74
CA THR A 426 -14.48 3.77 44.17
C THR A 426 -13.28 2.96 44.65
N THR A 427 -12.05 3.21 44.16
CA THR A 427 -10.87 3.01 45.02
C THR A 427 -9.87 4.14 44.86
N SER A 428 -9.73 4.93 45.91
CA SER A 428 -8.63 5.87 46.10
C SER A 428 -7.31 5.09 46.16
N ASN A 429 -6.43 5.24 45.17
CA ASN A 429 -4.99 5.04 45.32
C ASN A 429 -4.20 5.83 44.28
N PRO A 430 -2.93 6.17 44.58
CA PRO A 430 -2.32 7.45 44.23
C PRO A 430 -1.81 7.48 42.79
N ILE A 431 -1.74 8.70 42.25
CA ILE A 431 -1.05 9.17 41.04
C ILE A 431 -0.06 8.12 40.50
N MET A 432 -0.51 7.32 39.53
CA MET A 432 0.33 6.39 38.80
C MET A 432 0.98 7.16 37.65
N GLU A 433 2.30 7.34 37.66
CA GLU A 433 3.00 7.87 36.50
C GLU A 433 2.90 6.84 35.36
N LEU A 434 2.37 7.26 34.22
CA LEU A 434 2.21 6.43 33.02
C LEU A 434 3.27 6.84 32.01
N THR A 435 3.80 5.90 31.22
CA THR A 435 4.90 6.20 30.30
C THR A 435 4.58 5.75 28.87
N LEU A 436 4.75 6.67 27.92
CA LEU A 436 4.83 6.38 26.48
C LEU A 436 6.24 6.72 26.02
N PRO A 437 7.20 5.78 26.17
CA PRO A 437 8.62 6.11 26.15
C PRO A 437 9.12 6.47 24.75
N LYS A 438 8.46 6.00 23.69
CA LYS A 438 8.85 6.21 22.29
C LYS A 438 8.07 7.28 21.55
N LEU A 439 7.07 7.91 22.19
CA LEU A 439 6.23 8.89 21.51
C LEU A 439 7.06 10.12 21.13
N THR A 440 7.24 10.35 19.83
CA THR A 440 8.00 11.47 19.24
C THR A 440 7.08 12.58 18.72
N ASN A 441 5.88 12.23 18.23
CA ASN A 441 4.97 13.18 17.61
C ASN A 441 3.56 13.06 18.16
N LEU A 442 3.08 14.11 18.82
CA LEU A 442 1.72 14.24 19.32
C LEU A 442 1.02 15.43 18.67
N GLN A 443 -0.03 15.17 17.89
CA GLN A 443 -0.82 16.23 17.27
C GLN A 443 -2.29 16.10 17.65
N LEU A 444 -2.84 17.19 18.19
CA LEU A 444 -4.22 17.32 18.62
C LEU A 444 -4.78 18.59 17.97
N ASP A 445 -5.67 18.46 16.99
CA ASP A 445 -6.30 19.61 16.35
C ASP A 445 -7.82 19.48 16.31
N TYR A 446 -8.49 20.61 16.49
CA TYR A 446 -9.95 20.72 16.43
C TYR A 446 -10.67 19.73 17.37
N LEU A 447 -10.29 19.74 18.65
CA LEU A 447 -10.94 18.94 19.71
C LEU A 447 -11.62 19.89 20.72
N PRO A 448 -12.81 20.46 20.39
CA PRO A 448 -13.42 21.54 21.16
C PRO A 448 -13.82 21.13 22.59
N GLU A 449 -14.16 19.86 22.81
CA GLU A 449 -14.58 19.32 24.11
C GLU A 449 -13.44 18.77 24.97
N LEU A 450 -12.21 18.71 24.44
CA LEU A 450 -11.09 18.06 25.12
C LEU A 450 -10.74 18.75 26.44
N LYS A 451 -10.91 18.05 27.56
CA LYS A 451 -10.68 18.57 28.92
C LYS A 451 -9.26 18.27 29.42
N ARG A 452 -8.74 17.09 29.10
CA ARG A 452 -7.41 16.59 29.51
C ARG A 452 -6.90 15.51 28.56
N ILE A 453 -5.59 15.28 28.52
CA ILE A 453 -5.00 14.19 27.72
C ILE A 453 -5.09 12.86 28.49
N CYS A 454 -4.72 12.87 29.77
CA CYS A 454 -4.82 11.71 30.68
C CYS A 454 -5.17 12.20 32.09
N SER A 455 -5.86 11.37 32.88
CA SER A 455 -6.13 11.63 34.30
C SER A 455 -4.87 11.51 35.17
N ALA A 456 -3.90 10.71 34.74
CA ALA A 456 -2.60 10.53 35.37
C ALA A 456 -1.50 11.33 34.66
N LYS A 457 -0.36 11.48 35.34
CA LYS A 457 0.83 12.15 34.79
C LYS A 457 1.44 11.26 33.71
N LEU A 458 1.48 11.76 32.47
CA LEU A 458 2.01 11.03 31.32
C LEU A 458 3.47 11.42 31.07
N ILE A 459 4.38 10.46 31.02
CA ILE A 459 5.82 10.64 30.79
C ILE A 459 6.13 10.28 29.33
N CYS A 460 6.57 11.26 28.55
CA CYS A 460 6.89 11.13 27.13
C CYS A 460 8.34 11.59 26.89
N ASN A 461 9.30 10.76 27.26
CA ASN A 461 10.73 11.13 27.25
C ASN A 461 11.32 11.35 25.84
N SER A 462 10.68 10.84 24.79
CA SER A 462 11.17 10.95 23.40
C SER A 462 10.39 11.98 22.57
N LEU A 463 9.51 12.78 23.19
CA LEU A 463 8.67 13.72 22.44
C LEU A 463 9.54 14.76 21.73
N GLU A 464 9.30 15.01 20.44
CA GLU A 464 10.02 15.98 19.61
C GLU A 464 9.07 17.06 19.08
N VAL A 465 7.88 16.63 18.66
CA VAL A 465 6.83 17.49 18.09
C VAL A 465 5.58 17.38 18.93
N ILE A 466 5.09 18.54 19.39
CA ILE A 466 3.75 18.67 19.98
C ILE A 466 3.00 19.80 19.28
N PHE A 467 1.87 19.46 18.69
CA PHE A 467 0.97 20.40 18.04
C PHE A 467 -0.38 20.32 18.73
N VAL A 468 -0.83 21.44 19.29
CA VAL A 468 -2.17 21.55 19.88
C VAL A 468 -2.85 22.80 19.37
N ALA A 469 -3.89 22.61 18.56
CA ALA A 469 -4.68 23.69 17.99
C ALA A 469 -6.17 23.45 18.22
N SER A 470 -6.93 24.55 18.31
CA SER A 470 -8.40 24.52 18.40
C SER A 470 -9.02 23.67 19.55
N CYS A 471 -8.26 23.38 20.62
CA CYS A 471 -8.69 22.60 21.80
C CYS A 471 -9.13 23.50 22.97
N LYS A 472 -10.33 24.09 22.90
CA LYS A 472 -10.74 25.22 23.77
C LYS A 472 -10.91 24.87 25.26
N LYS A 473 -11.28 23.63 25.61
CA LYS A 473 -11.51 23.20 27.00
C LYS A 473 -10.28 22.63 27.69
N LEU A 474 -9.17 22.48 26.97
CA LEU A 474 -7.95 21.87 27.49
C LEU A 474 -7.22 22.87 28.39
N LYS A 475 -7.31 22.67 29.71
CA LYS A 475 -6.72 23.60 30.69
C LYS A 475 -5.29 23.24 31.09
N ARG A 476 -4.94 21.95 31.06
CA ARG A 476 -3.63 21.43 31.48
C ARG A 476 -3.30 20.18 30.67
N MET A 477 -2.04 20.06 30.23
CA MET A 477 -1.60 18.91 29.45
C MET A 477 -1.05 17.75 30.29
N ALA A 478 -0.63 17.97 31.55
CA ALA A 478 -0.11 16.92 32.46
C ALA A 478 0.93 15.96 31.83
N ILE A 479 1.68 16.41 30.82
CA ILE A 479 2.76 15.68 30.16
C ILE A 479 4.09 16.10 30.79
N SER A 480 4.89 15.11 31.17
CA SER A 480 6.29 15.32 31.57
C SER A 480 7.16 15.21 30.32
N LEU A 481 7.77 16.33 29.96
CA LEU A 481 8.72 16.43 28.86
C LEU A 481 10.11 15.97 29.33
N PRO A 482 10.98 15.50 28.41
CA PRO A 482 12.38 15.23 28.74
C PRO A 482 13.04 16.48 29.33
N VAL A 483 13.90 16.28 30.35
CA VAL A 483 14.77 17.33 30.86
C VAL A 483 15.77 17.69 29.78
N LEU A 484 15.51 18.77 29.04
CA LEU A 484 16.43 19.29 28.04
C LEU A 484 17.67 19.87 28.72
N ASN A 485 18.81 19.17 28.64
CA ASN A 485 20.10 19.82 28.77
C ASN A 485 20.28 20.74 27.56
N LEU A 486 20.20 22.05 27.78
CA LEU A 486 20.28 23.14 26.79
C LEU A 486 21.61 23.22 25.99
N SER A 487 22.42 22.16 25.93
CA SER A 487 23.75 22.19 25.32
C SER A 487 23.87 21.51 23.96
N THR A 488 22.83 20.88 23.41
CA THR A 488 22.90 20.28 22.07
C THR A 488 21.67 20.61 21.24
N SER A 489 21.92 21.32 20.14
CA SER A 489 21.02 21.70 19.05
C SER A 489 20.07 20.57 18.61
N GLY A 490 18.78 20.72 18.93
CA GLY A 490 17.68 19.94 18.37
C GLY A 490 16.40 20.75 18.52
N TRP A 491 15.68 20.99 17.42
CA TRP A 491 14.52 21.88 17.39
C TRP A 491 13.35 21.22 18.10
N PHE A 492 13.12 21.58 19.36
CA PHE A 492 11.85 21.28 20.03
C PHE A 492 10.81 22.29 19.54
N VAL A 493 9.86 21.83 18.70
CA VAL A 493 8.85 22.72 18.11
C VAL A 493 7.53 22.49 18.83
N ILE A 494 7.23 23.38 19.78
CA ILE A 494 5.90 23.48 20.41
C ILE A 494 5.12 24.53 19.63
N PHE A 495 4.14 24.10 18.84
CA PHE A 495 3.14 24.99 18.27
C PHE A 495 1.82 24.81 19.05
N CYS A 496 1.59 25.67 20.04
CA CYS A 496 0.28 25.84 20.66
C CYS A 496 -0.38 27.09 20.09
N CYS A 497 -1.40 26.92 19.25
CA CYS A 497 -2.19 28.03 18.71
C CYS A 497 -3.44 28.33 19.55
N THR A 498 -3.48 27.90 20.82
CA THR A 498 -4.58 28.22 21.73
C THR A 498 -4.48 29.68 22.20
N LEU A 499 -5.45 30.51 21.78
CA LEU A 499 -5.64 31.90 22.21
C LEU A 499 -6.07 31.98 23.70
N PHE A 500 -5.26 31.56 24.68
CA PHE A 500 -5.38 31.94 26.11
C PHE A 500 -4.05 31.63 26.84
N PRO A 501 -3.69 32.38 27.90
CA PRO A 501 -2.36 32.27 28.49
C PRO A 501 -2.22 30.93 29.22
N PHE A 502 -1.36 30.05 28.71
CA PHE A 502 -0.76 29.02 29.55
C PHE A 502 0.02 29.75 30.64
N GLU A 503 -0.46 29.73 31.88
CA GLU A 503 0.36 30.13 33.03
C GLU A 503 1.61 29.24 33.03
N ALA A 504 2.77 29.88 32.98
CA ALA A 504 4.10 29.28 32.85
C ALA A 504 4.51 28.35 34.01
N GLU A 505 3.61 28.03 34.93
CA GLU A 505 3.85 27.14 36.08
C GLU A 505 3.62 25.64 35.78
N THR A 506 3.24 25.27 34.55
CA THR A 506 2.85 23.88 34.23
C THR A 506 3.94 23.00 33.60
N PHE A 507 5.14 23.52 33.37
CA PHE A 507 6.32 22.71 33.06
C PHE A 507 7.14 22.49 34.34
N SER A 508 6.93 21.40 35.06
CA SER A 508 7.79 21.09 36.22
C SER A 508 9.17 20.66 35.72
N THR A 509 10.09 21.61 35.59
CA THR A 509 11.52 21.31 35.54
C THR A 509 11.95 20.98 36.97
N GLY A 510 12.18 19.69 37.24
CA GLY A 510 12.64 19.23 38.54
C GLY A 510 14.08 19.67 38.79
N ALA A 511 14.29 20.86 39.34
CA ALA A 511 15.56 21.32 39.87
C ALA A 511 15.38 21.68 41.35
N HIS A 512 15.59 20.72 42.25
CA HIS A 512 15.76 21.01 43.67
C HIS A 512 17.18 21.55 43.90
N GLY A 513 17.27 22.82 44.25
CA GLY A 513 18.52 23.49 44.62
C GLY A 513 19.04 23.02 45.99
N LEU A 514 20.34 22.76 46.06
CA LEU A 514 21.10 22.77 47.31
C LEU A 514 21.69 24.17 47.47
N ALA A 515 21.38 24.81 48.60
CA ALA A 515 22.04 26.02 49.10
C ALA A 515 23.39 25.68 49.73
#